data_AF-A0A673YZR7-F1
#
_entry.id   AF-A0A673YZR7-F1
#
_cell.length_a   1.000
_cell.length_b   1.000
_cell.length_c   1.000
_cell.angle_alpha   90.00
_cell.angle_beta   90.00
_cell.angle_gamma   90.00
#
_symmetry.space_group_name_H-M   'P 1'
#
loop_
_entity.id
_entity.type
_entity.pdbx_description
1 polymer ?
#
loop_
_entity_poly.entity_id
_entity_poly.type
_entity_poly.pdbx_seq_one_letter_code
_entity_poly.pdbx_strand_id
1 'polypeptide(L)'
;MNMKSCSVPAQCLTESLNFGMMRTMITSICCNTDLCNSQKSTKTPPNGKKCFTCTGTDCTSTLSCVGDEDRCISTTGSNMTMKGCASKSICVGDESGALRTTMGMDMKCCEGNLCNNAQSIGLSPLLLVTSMVSVALFY
;
A
#
# COMPACT_ATOMS: atom_id res chain seq x y z
N MET A 1 -10.15 -9.55 15.83
CA MET A 1 -11.03 -9.41 17.01
C MET A 1 -12.15 -8.44 16.65
N ASN A 2 -13.37 -8.60 17.16
CA ASN A 2 -14.45 -7.61 16.96
C ASN A 2 -14.68 -6.90 18.29
N MET A 3 -14.54 -5.58 18.32
CA MET A 3 -14.79 -4.75 19.50
C MET A 3 -15.89 -3.75 19.19
N LYS A 4 -16.77 -3.52 20.16
CA LYS A 4 -17.84 -2.53 20.08
C LYS A 4 -17.65 -1.54 21.20
N SER A 5 -17.60 -0.26 20.86
CA SER A 5 -17.49 0.83 21.82
C SER A 5 -18.16 2.07 21.25
N CYS A 6 -18.45 3.03 22.13
CA CYS A 6 -18.66 4.41 21.72
C CYS A 6 -17.30 5.04 21.38
N SER A 7 -17.29 5.95 20.42
CA SER A 7 -16.07 6.61 19.95
C SER A 7 -16.42 7.97 19.32
N VAL A 8 -15.41 8.84 19.19
CA VAL A 8 -15.55 10.14 18.53
C VAL A 8 -15.45 9.97 17.00
N PRO A 9 -16.07 10.86 16.19
CA PRO A 9 -16.04 10.74 14.72
C PRO A 9 -14.63 10.65 14.11
N ALA A 10 -13.63 11.28 14.74
CA ALA A 10 -12.24 11.25 14.28
C ALA A 10 -11.60 9.86 14.32
N GLN A 11 -12.13 8.93 15.11
CA GLN A 11 -11.67 7.54 15.20
C GLN A 11 -12.46 6.61 14.26
N CYS A 12 -13.29 7.19 13.39
CA CYS A 12 -14.01 6.46 12.36
C CYS A 12 -13.19 6.27 11.10
N LEU A 13 -12.11 5.49 11.23
CA LEU A 13 -11.16 5.28 10.16
C LEU A 13 -11.17 3.81 9.73
N THR A 14 -10.97 3.61 8.43
CA THR A 14 -10.59 2.32 7.88
C THR A 14 -9.15 2.42 7.42
N GLU A 15 -8.33 1.53 7.95
CA GLU A 15 -6.93 1.39 7.62
C GLU A 15 -6.66 -0.07 7.31
N SER A 16 -6.01 -0.33 6.18
CA SER A 16 -5.61 -1.67 5.80
C SER A 16 -4.19 -1.63 5.28
N LEU A 17 -3.36 -2.55 5.77
CA LEU A 17 -1.99 -2.74 5.35
C LEU A 17 -1.76 -4.24 5.13
N ASN A 18 -1.33 -4.60 3.94
CA ASN A 18 -1.25 -5.98 3.51
C ASN A 18 0.05 -6.23 2.74
N PHE A 19 1.01 -6.88 3.40
CA PHE A 19 2.29 -7.29 2.82
C PHE A 19 2.27 -8.75 2.32
N GLY A 20 1.10 -9.32 2.08
CA GLY A 20 0.91 -10.70 1.61
C GLY A 20 1.09 -11.74 2.72
N MET A 21 2.28 -11.80 3.33
CA MET A 21 2.58 -12.68 4.47
C MET A 21 1.92 -12.21 5.78
N MET A 22 1.69 -10.91 5.89
CA MET A 22 1.01 -10.29 7.02
C MET A 22 0.01 -9.25 6.53
N ARG A 23 -1.16 -9.24 7.15
CA ARG A 23 -2.20 -8.25 6.90
C ARG A 23 -2.73 -7.73 8.22
N THR A 24 -2.69 -6.41 8.38
CA THR A 24 -3.28 -5.69 9.50
C THR A 24 -4.40 -4.82 8.94
N MET A 25 -5.59 -4.96 9.49
CA MET A 25 -6.76 -4.18 9.09
C MET A 25 -7.45 -3.66 10.34
N ILE A 26 -7.65 -2.35 10.40
CA ILE A 26 -8.47 -1.67 11.38
C ILE A 26 -9.66 -1.13 10.62
N THR A 27 -10.85 -1.64 10.90
CA THR A 27 -12.08 -1.13 10.31
C THR A 27 -12.97 -0.64 11.44
N SER A 28 -13.08 0.68 11.57
CA SER A 28 -14.02 1.31 12.48
C SER A 28 -15.29 1.67 11.70
N ILE A 29 -16.35 0.88 11.88
CA ILE A 29 -17.67 1.20 11.34
C ILE A 29 -18.42 1.99 12.40
N CYS A 30 -18.68 3.27 12.12
CA CYS A 30 -19.38 4.15 13.05
C CYS A 30 -20.72 4.58 12.50
N CYS A 31 -21.56 4.96 13.44
CA CYS A 31 -22.94 5.29 13.22
C CYS A 31 -23.40 6.13 14.43
N ASN A 32 -24.51 6.85 14.26
CA ASN A 32 -24.92 7.93 15.18
C ASN A 32 -26.29 7.67 15.84
N THR A 33 -26.79 6.44 15.78
CA THR A 33 -28.05 6.04 16.43
C THR A 33 -27.78 4.98 17.49
N ASP A 34 -28.70 4.79 18.43
CA ASP A 34 -28.53 3.80 19.49
C ASP A 34 -28.35 2.38 18.93
N LEU A 35 -27.39 1.63 19.50
CA LEU A 35 -27.10 0.23 19.17
C LEU A 35 -26.82 -0.06 17.68
N CYS A 36 -26.40 0.94 16.93
CA CYS A 36 -26.19 0.86 15.48
C CYS A 36 -24.96 0.02 15.07
N ASN A 37 -23.99 -0.17 15.97
CA ASN A 37 -22.75 -0.93 15.74
C ASN A 37 -22.95 -2.46 15.83
N SER A 38 -24.03 -2.95 15.22
CA SER A 38 -24.42 -4.36 15.20
C SER A 38 -23.76 -5.18 14.09
N GLN A 39 -23.14 -4.51 13.12
CA GLN A 39 -22.55 -5.14 11.93
C GLN A 39 -21.37 -6.05 12.29
N LYS A 40 -21.31 -7.23 11.65
CA LYS A 40 -20.18 -8.16 11.77
C LYS A 40 -19.15 -7.83 10.70
N SER A 41 -17.87 -7.93 11.05
CA SER A 41 -16.78 -7.83 10.06
C SER A 41 -16.96 -8.88 8.96
N THR A 42 -17.11 -8.44 7.73
CA THR A 42 -17.25 -9.28 6.54
C THR A 42 -15.90 -9.47 5.85
N LYS A 43 -15.72 -10.60 5.17
CA LYS A 43 -14.56 -10.79 4.28
C LYS A 43 -14.57 -9.70 3.20
N THR A 44 -13.45 -9.00 3.07
CA THR A 44 -13.27 -7.97 2.05
C THR A 44 -12.87 -8.63 0.73
N PRO A 45 -13.64 -8.45 -0.37
CA PRO A 45 -13.31 -9.04 -1.65
C PRO A 45 -12.11 -8.32 -2.31
N PRO A 46 -11.44 -8.94 -3.30
CA PRO A 46 -10.48 -8.26 -4.14
C PRO A 46 -11.08 -7.02 -4.80
N ASN A 47 -10.32 -5.92 -4.81
CA ASN A 47 -10.77 -4.64 -5.35
C ASN A 47 -10.23 -4.35 -6.77
N GLY A 48 -9.53 -5.33 -7.37
CA GLY A 48 -8.95 -5.23 -8.71
C GLY A 48 -7.57 -4.58 -8.77
N LYS A 49 -7.09 -3.95 -7.69
CA LYS A 49 -5.72 -3.44 -7.60
C LYS A 49 -4.74 -4.58 -7.36
N LYS A 50 -3.56 -4.48 -7.97
CA LYS A 50 -2.44 -5.39 -7.76
C LYS A 50 -1.19 -4.61 -7.41
N CYS A 51 -0.41 -5.14 -6.46
CA CYS A 51 0.86 -4.57 -6.04
C CYS A 51 1.92 -5.67 -5.96
N PHE A 52 3.21 -5.31 -5.98
CA PHE A 52 4.26 -6.26 -5.64
C PHE A 52 4.26 -6.57 -4.14
N THR A 53 4.70 -7.77 -3.79
CA THR A 53 4.89 -8.26 -2.42
C THR A 53 6.20 -9.03 -2.30
N CYS A 54 6.71 -9.16 -1.08
CA CYS A 54 7.96 -9.88 -0.83
C CYS A 54 7.73 -11.24 -0.16
N THR A 55 8.48 -12.25 -0.61
CA THR A 55 8.60 -13.57 0.00
C THR A 55 10.07 -13.75 0.38
N GLY A 56 10.41 -13.52 1.65
CA GLY A 56 11.80 -13.39 2.06
C GLY A 56 12.43 -12.15 1.41
N THR A 57 13.51 -12.33 0.66
CA THR A 57 14.20 -11.24 -0.07
C THR A 57 13.70 -11.03 -1.49
N ASP A 58 12.88 -11.95 -2.03
CA ASP A 58 12.31 -11.82 -3.37
C ASP A 58 11.05 -10.95 -3.33
N CYS A 59 11.07 -9.82 -4.03
CA CYS A 59 9.97 -8.85 -4.08
C CYS A 59 9.29 -8.77 -5.47
N THR A 60 9.39 -9.84 -6.27
CA THR A 60 8.80 -9.90 -7.62
C THR A 60 7.39 -10.48 -7.67
N SER A 61 6.94 -11.13 -6.60
CA SER A 61 5.61 -11.70 -6.50
C SER A 61 4.52 -10.62 -6.48
N THR A 62 3.33 -10.96 -6.96
CA THR A 62 2.18 -10.01 -6.97
C THR A 62 1.14 -10.38 -5.93
N LEU A 63 0.50 -9.36 -5.37
CA LEU A 63 -0.56 -9.43 -4.38
C LEU A 63 -1.81 -8.75 -4.95
N SER A 64 -2.94 -9.43 -4.86
CA SER A 64 -4.24 -8.84 -5.18
C SER A 64 -4.77 -8.12 -3.94
N CYS A 65 -4.95 -6.81 -4.05
CA CYS A 65 -5.45 -5.98 -2.97
C CYS A 65 -6.94 -6.18 -2.77
N VAL A 66 -7.42 -5.91 -1.55
CA VAL A 66 -8.81 -6.14 -1.15
C VAL A 66 -9.40 -4.90 -0.52
N GLY A 67 -10.73 -4.74 -0.63
CA GLY A 67 -11.43 -3.64 0.03
C GLY A 67 -10.92 -2.26 -0.34
N ASP A 68 -10.54 -1.48 0.67
CA ASP A 68 -10.09 -0.09 0.60
C ASP A 68 -8.57 0.05 0.35
N GLU A 69 -7.86 -1.06 0.12
CA GLU A 69 -6.44 -1.06 -0.22
C GLU A 69 -6.22 -0.49 -1.64
N ASP A 70 -6.22 0.85 -1.77
CA ASP A 70 -6.22 1.63 -3.01
C ASP A 70 -4.82 2.20 -3.39
N ARG A 71 -3.79 1.87 -2.60
CA ARG A 71 -2.40 2.24 -2.83
C ARG A 71 -1.49 1.01 -2.79
N CYS A 72 -0.39 1.07 -3.52
CA CYS A 72 0.72 0.16 -3.26
C CYS A 72 1.69 0.82 -2.31
N ILE A 73 2.31 0.03 -1.44
CA ILE A 73 3.30 0.47 -0.48
C ILE A 73 4.62 -0.30 -0.66
N SER A 74 5.73 0.38 -0.41
CA SER A 74 7.05 -0.21 -0.26
C SER A 74 7.68 0.38 1.00
N THR A 75 8.23 -0.50 1.84
CA THR A 75 8.89 -0.13 3.08
C THR A 75 10.30 -0.68 3.06
N THR A 76 11.30 0.16 3.35
CA THR A 76 12.71 -0.24 3.38
C THR A 76 13.32 0.14 4.72
N GLY A 77 13.84 -0.87 5.43
CA GLY A 77 14.68 -0.71 6.61
C GLY A 77 16.08 -1.30 6.39
N SER A 78 16.95 -1.26 7.40
CA SER A 78 18.36 -1.62 7.24
C SER A 78 18.63 -3.01 6.66
N ASN A 79 17.76 -4.00 6.95
CA ASN A 79 17.96 -5.40 6.52
C ASN A 79 16.76 -6.03 5.81
N MET A 80 15.66 -5.30 5.58
CA MET A 80 14.42 -5.87 5.05
C MET A 80 13.70 -4.86 4.16
N THR A 81 13.24 -5.34 3.00
CA THR A 81 12.26 -4.63 2.17
C THR A 81 10.94 -5.37 2.23
N MET A 82 9.86 -4.63 2.43
CA MET A 82 8.50 -5.15 2.39
C MET A 82 7.71 -4.38 1.34
N LYS A 83 6.80 -5.08 0.66
CA LYS A 83 5.95 -4.49 -0.37
C LYS A 83 4.54 -5.06 -0.24
N GLY A 84 3.55 -4.26 -0.61
CA GLY A 84 2.18 -4.72 -0.51
C GLY A 84 1.15 -3.69 -0.93
N CYS A 85 -0.06 -3.90 -0.43
CA CYS A 85 -1.20 -3.02 -0.59
C CYS A 85 -1.44 -2.22 0.69
N ALA A 86 -1.92 -0.99 0.56
CA ALA A 86 -2.28 -0.12 1.67
C ALA A 86 -3.53 0.70 1.32
N SER A 87 -4.30 1.08 2.32
CA SER A 87 -5.31 2.13 2.19
C SER A 87 -4.65 3.51 2.13
N LYS A 88 -5.30 4.47 1.47
CA LYS A 88 -4.82 5.87 1.40
C LYS A 88 -4.54 6.49 2.76
N SER A 89 -5.30 6.15 3.80
CA SER A 89 -5.11 6.63 5.18
C SER A 89 -3.71 6.30 5.72
N ILE A 90 -3.20 5.09 5.48
CA ILE A 90 -1.83 4.67 5.83
C ILE A 90 -0.78 5.51 5.09
N CYS A 91 -1.11 6.03 3.91
CA CYS A 91 -0.16 6.75 3.05
C CYS A 91 -0.13 8.27 3.26
N VAL A 92 -1.13 8.86 3.93
CA VAL A 92 -1.36 10.33 3.93
C VAL A 92 -1.49 10.93 5.34
N GLY A 93 -1.37 10.15 6.43
CA GLY A 93 -1.59 10.65 7.80
C GLY A 93 -0.33 10.99 8.62
N ASP A 94 -0.46 11.88 9.61
CA ASP A 94 0.55 12.06 10.69
C ASP A 94 0.78 10.75 11.48
N GLU A 95 -0.24 9.89 11.59
CA GLU A 95 -0.16 8.53 12.16
C GLU A 95 0.77 7.61 11.36
N SER A 96 0.87 7.81 10.04
CA SER A 96 1.90 7.15 9.24
C SER A 96 3.30 7.63 9.63
N GLY A 97 3.44 8.88 10.08
CA GLY A 97 4.64 9.43 10.69
C GLY A 97 4.99 8.71 12.00
N ALA A 98 4.02 8.54 12.91
CA ALA A 98 4.21 7.76 14.13
C ALA A 98 4.62 6.32 13.83
N LEU A 99 3.94 5.65 12.88
CA LEU A 99 4.29 4.30 12.43
C LEU A 99 5.69 4.25 11.79
N ARG A 100 6.06 5.23 10.96
CA ARG A 100 7.41 5.37 10.37
C ARG A 100 8.47 5.55 11.44
N THR A 101 8.22 6.40 12.44
CA THR A 101 9.14 6.67 13.56
C THR A 101 9.28 5.46 14.48
N THR A 102 8.18 4.81 14.84
CA THR A 102 8.18 3.61 15.70
C THR A 102 8.86 2.43 15.00
N MET A 103 8.66 2.28 13.69
CA MET A 103 9.24 1.16 12.95
C MET A 103 10.65 1.45 12.41
N GLY A 104 11.09 2.70 12.36
CA GLY A 104 12.39 3.09 11.82
C GLY A 104 12.56 2.76 10.33
N MET A 105 11.46 2.76 9.55
CA MET A 105 11.48 2.36 8.14
C MET A 105 10.99 3.49 7.23
N ASP A 106 11.62 3.63 6.05
CA ASP A 106 11.14 4.54 5.02
C ASP A 106 9.96 3.91 4.29
N MET A 107 8.83 4.62 4.25
CA MET A 107 7.59 4.16 3.63
C MET A 107 7.29 5.01 2.40
N LYS A 108 7.05 4.35 1.27
CA LYS A 108 6.67 4.99 0.01
C LYS A 108 5.38 4.39 -0.49
N CYS A 109 4.40 5.24 -0.74
CA CYS A 109 3.16 4.86 -1.39
C CYS A 109 3.10 5.37 -2.83
N CYS A 110 2.38 4.64 -3.68
CA CYS A 110 2.12 5.05 -5.05
C CYS A 110 0.72 4.61 -5.51
N GLU A 111 0.26 5.26 -6.58
CA GLU A 111 -0.99 4.98 -7.26
C GLU A 111 -0.74 4.22 -8.58
N GLY A 112 -1.73 3.47 -9.04
CA GLY A 112 -1.60 2.52 -10.15
C GLY A 112 -1.39 1.07 -9.70
N ASN A 113 -1.38 0.16 -10.68
CA ASN A 113 -1.08 -1.25 -10.47
C ASN A 113 0.43 -1.48 -10.53
N LEU A 114 0.96 -2.31 -9.63
CA LEU A 114 2.36 -2.74 -9.59
C LEU A 114 3.37 -1.57 -9.53
N CYS A 115 2.92 -0.38 -9.14
CA CYS A 115 3.74 0.84 -9.13
C CYS A 115 4.87 0.80 -8.10
N ASN A 116 4.76 -0.08 -7.09
CA ASN A 116 5.77 -0.29 -6.07
C ASN A 116 6.91 -1.20 -6.55
N ASN A 117 7.16 -1.26 -7.86
CA ASN A 117 8.29 -2.00 -8.42
C ASN A 117 9.62 -1.43 -7.88
N ALA A 118 10.56 -2.31 -7.54
CA ALA A 118 11.91 -1.95 -7.12
C ALA A 118 12.85 -1.66 -8.29
N GLN A 119 12.44 -1.89 -9.54
CA GLN A 119 13.25 -1.51 -10.68
C GLN A 119 13.29 0.02 -10.79
N SER A 120 14.22 0.64 -10.08
CA SER A 120 14.95 1.75 -10.67
C SER A 120 15.70 1.14 -11.86
N ILE A 121 15.01 0.96 -12.98
CA ILE A 121 15.75 0.96 -14.22
C ILE A 121 16.33 2.37 -14.23
N GLY A 122 17.63 2.48 -13.98
CA GLY A 122 18.39 3.62 -14.46
C GLY A 122 18.29 3.57 -15.98
N LEU A 123 17.12 3.90 -16.51
CA LEU A 123 16.94 4.30 -17.90
C LEU A 123 17.67 5.62 -17.97
N SER A 124 19.00 5.49 -18.08
CA SER A 124 19.87 6.59 -18.43
C SER A 124 19.23 7.23 -19.66
N PRO A 125 18.81 8.50 -19.59
CA PRO A 125 18.18 9.19 -20.71
C PRO A 125 19.01 9.08 -21.99
N LEU A 126 20.32 8.85 -21.86
CA LEU A 126 21.27 8.58 -22.94
C LEU A 126 20.87 7.40 -23.86
N LEU A 127 20.23 6.35 -23.36
CA LEU A 127 19.84 5.20 -24.19
C LEU A 127 18.63 5.48 -25.10
N LEU A 128 17.77 6.44 -24.73
CA LEU A 128 16.64 6.85 -25.58
C LEU A 128 17.09 7.78 -26.71
N VAL A 129 18.16 8.55 -26.49
CA VAL A 129 18.68 9.51 -27.48
C VAL A 129 19.50 8.82 -28.57
N THR A 130 20.23 7.75 -28.27
CA THR A 130 21.02 7.01 -29.27
C THR A 130 20.16 6.30 -30.31
N SER A 131 18.96 5.85 -29.94
CA SER A 131 18.02 5.22 -30.89
C SER A 131 17.45 6.23 -31.90
N MET A 132 17.23 7.50 -31.51
CA MET A 132 16.69 8.51 -32.42
C MET A 132 17.73 9.09 -33.39
N VAL A 133 18.99 9.20 -32.96
CA VAL A 133 20.08 9.70 -33.81
C VAL A 133 20.41 8.71 -34.92
N SER A 134 20.31 7.40 -34.66
CA SER A 134 20.51 6.36 -35.67
C SER A 134 19.51 6.50 -36.81
N VAL A 135 18.22 6.68 -36.50
CA VAL A 135 17.16 6.76 -37.52
C VAL A 135 17.28 8.03 -38.37
N ALA A 136 17.74 9.14 -37.78
CA ALA A 136 17.94 10.40 -38.51
C ALA A 136 19.21 10.44 -39.37
N LEU A 137 20.20 9.57 -39.12
CA LEU A 137 21.44 9.48 -39.91
C LEU A 137 21.36 8.41 -41.02
N PHE A 138 20.35 7.55 -40.98
CA PHE A 138 20.10 6.50 -41.99
C PHE A 138 18.87 6.79 -42.87
N TYR A 139 18.35 8.03 -42.87
CA TYR A 139 17.34 8.52 -43.81
C TYR A 139 17.78 9.84 -44.45
#